data_AF-A0A5C7N7I4-F1
#
_entry.id   AF-A0A5C7N7I4-F1
#
_cell.length_a   1.000
_cell.length_b   1.000
_cell.length_c   1.000
_cell.angle_alpha   90.00
_cell.angle_beta   90.00
_cell.angle_gamma   90.00
#
_symmetry.space_group_name_H-M   'P 1'
#
loop_
_entity.id
_entity.type
_entity.pdbx_description
1 polymer ?
#
loop_
_entity_poly.entity_id
_entity_poly.type
_entity_poly.pdbx_seq_one_letter_code
_entity_poly.pdbx_strand_id
1 'polypeptide(L)'
;AIPWPSPHTRDLLVTPHATDPTMIEARPSPVDRVDVPASLTTLIEFATGRAGIPAQGFAVHIPHYLVNTEYPTGAITVLDELAKAAELVIDHGDLPQLAARVRAEIDESIGASEENQEVVTALELQHDAEVANWSNELPSGDELMDQIEQFLAGREDSD
;
A
#
# COMPACT_ATOMS: atom_id res chain seq x y z
N ALA A 1 7.87 -5.02 5.83
CA ALA A 1 6.57 -5.29 5.19
C ALA A 1 5.54 -5.57 6.27
N ILE A 2 4.32 -5.06 6.12
CA ILE A 2 3.22 -5.21 7.07
C ILE A 2 2.02 -5.78 6.31
N PRO A 3 1.36 -6.86 6.79
CA PRO A 3 0.09 -7.33 6.25
C PRO A 3 -0.97 -6.22 6.33
N TRP A 4 -1.66 -5.95 5.23
CA TRP A 4 -2.64 -4.87 5.14
C TRP A 4 -3.89 -5.31 4.35
N PRO A 5 -5.08 -4.78 4.65
CA PRO A 5 -6.25 -4.92 3.80
C PRO A 5 -6.10 -4.06 2.53
N SER A 6 -5.22 -4.46 1.61
CA SER A 6 -5.03 -3.81 0.31
C SER A 6 -5.18 -4.81 -0.84
N PRO A 7 -5.58 -4.35 -2.04
CA PRO A 7 -5.59 -5.18 -3.22
C PRO A 7 -4.18 -5.27 -3.84
N HIS A 8 -3.88 -6.40 -4.49
CA HIS A 8 -2.64 -6.57 -5.26
C HIS A 8 -2.69 -5.87 -6.63
N THR A 9 -3.84 -5.29 -6.98
CA THR A 9 -4.17 -4.62 -8.24
C THR A 9 -3.95 -3.11 -8.23
N ARG A 10 -3.52 -2.54 -7.11
CA ARG A 10 -3.16 -1.13 -6.95
C ARG A 10 -1.71 -1.00 -6.50
N ASP A 11 -1.19 0.23 -6.57
CA ASP A 11 0.13 0.53 -6.04
C ASP A 11 0.17 0.31 -4.52
N LEU A 12 1.30 -0.18 -4.03
CA LEU A 12 1.45 -0.49 -2.62
C LEU A 12 1.62 0.80 -1.81
N LEU A 13 0.86 0.91 -0.74
CA LEU A 13 1.06 1.98 0.23
C LEU A 13 2.35 1.76 1.02
N VAL A 14 3.00 2.87 1.34
CA VAL A 14 4.23 2.88 2.14
C VAL A 14 4.07 3.87 3.29
N THR A 15 4.29 3.40 4.51
CA THR A 15 4.42 4.24 5.69
C THR A 15 5.90 4.49 5.98
N PRO A 16 6.45 5.66 5.63
CA PRO A 16 7.82 6.01 6.00
C PRO A 16 7.89 6.39 7.49
N HIS A 17 9.01 6.09 8.11
CA HIS A 17 9.32 6.47 9.50
C HIS A 17 10.78 6.92 9.57
N ALA A 18 11.09 7.84 10.46
CA ALA A 18 12.44 8.37 10.60
C ALA A 18 12.71 8.89 12.00
N THR A 19 14.00 8.96 12.34
CA THR A 19 14.48 9.60 13.57
C THR A 19 14.35 11.12 13.51
N ASP A 20 14.37 11.70 12.31
CA ASP A 20 14.14 13.12 12.04
C ASP A 20 12.88 13.26 11.15
N PRO A 21 11.78 13.85 11.66
CA PRO A 21 10.55 14.02 10.90
C PRO A 21 10.71 14.82 9.61
N THR A 22 11.78 15.60 9.46
CA THR A 22 12.05 16.37 8.22
C THR A 22 12.56 15.49 7.08
N MET A 23 13.02 14.26 7.35
CA MET A 23 13.47 13.30 6.34
C MET A 23 12.33 12.58 5.63
N ILE A 24 11.15 12.60 6.23
CA ILE A 24 9.93 12.08 5.60
C ILE A 24 9.18 13.29 5.05
N GLU A 25 8.95 13.33 3.74
CA GLU A 25 8.05 14.31 3.15
C GLU A 25 6.70 14.26 3.88
N ALA A 26 5.92 15.35 3.84
CA ALA A 26 4.54 15.37 4.34
C ALA A 26 3.66 14.47 3.46
N ARG A 27 3.85 13.16 3.57
CA ARG A 27 2.98 12.14 3.00
C ARG A 27 1.88 11.88 4.01
N PRO A 28 0.61 11.97 3.60
CA PRO A 28 -0.50 11.51 4.42
C PRO A 28 -0.21 10.07 4.86
N SER A 29 -0.09 9.86 6.17
CA SER A 29 0.07 8.53 6.75
C SER A 29 -1.26 8.12 7.35
N PRO A 30 -1.81 6.93 7.03
CA PRO A 30 -3.00 6.40 7.71
C PRO A 30 -2.74 6.09 9.19
N VAL A 31 -1.47 6.09 9.59
CA VAL A 31 -0.99 5.69 10.90
C VAL A 31 -0.37 6.90 11.59
N ASP A 32 -1.07 7.44 12.58
CA ASP A 32 -0.58 8.55 13.43
C ASP A 32 0.30 8.00 14.56
N ARG A 33 -0.31 7.43 15.61
CA ARG A 33 0.41 6.79 16.71
C ARG A 33 -0.12 5.39 16.99
N VAL A 34 0.75 4.40 16.83
CA VAL A 34 0.45 3.00 17.09
C VAL A 34 1.56 2.35 17.89
N ASP A 35 1.19 1.40 18.75
CA ASP A 35 2.14 0.53 19.44
C ASP A 35 2.34 -0.74 18.61
N VAL A 36 3.59 -1.01 18.23
CA VAL A 36 3.97 -2.20 17.45
C VAL A 36 4.98 -3.05 18.23
N PRO A 37 4.98 -4.38 18.06
CA PRO A 37 6.02 -5.22 18.61
C PRO A 37 7.41 -4.76 18.13
N ALA A 38 8.35 -4.62 19.06
CA ALA A 38 9.70 -4.22 18.73
C ALA A 38 10.40 -5.28 17.86
N SER A 39 11.16 -4.82 16.86
CA SER A 39 12.07 -5.64 16.07
C SER A 39 13.51 -5.16 16.25
N LEU A 40 14.47 -5.95 15.76
CA LEU A 40 15.88 -5.53 15.74
C LEU A 40 16.06 -4.24 14.91
N THR A 41 15.37 -4.12 13.76
CA THR A 41 15.51 -2.95 12.88
C THR A 41 14.96 -1.69 13.53
N THR A 42 13.79 -1.76 14.19
CA THR A 42 13.21 -0.62 14.91
C THR A 42 14.06 -0.24 16.12
N LEU A 43 14.68 -1.22 16.78
CA LEU A 43 15.59 -0.94 17.90
C LEU A 43 16.87 -0.23 17.43
N ILE A 44 17.40 -0.63 16.27
CA ILE A 44 18.56 0.04 15.66
C ILE A 44 18.21 1.48 15.31
N GLU A 45 17.08 1.72 14.64
CA GLU A 45 16.62 3.08 14.29
C GLU A 45 16.42 3.95 15.54
N PHE A 46 15.80 3.40 16.58
CA PHE A 46 15.64 4.08 17.85
C PHE A 46 16.99 4.42 18.50
N ALA A 47 17.94 3.48 18.49
CA ALA A 47 19.27 3.68 19.06
C ALA A 47 20.09 4.72 18.28
N THR A 48 20.04 4.71 16.95
CA THR A 48 20.70 5.70 16.10
C THR A 48 20.11 7.09 16.32
N GLY A 49 18.78 7.20 16.42
CA GLY A 49 18.10 8.46 16.74
C GLY A 49 18.56 9.02 18.09
N ARG A 50 18.67 8.18 19.12
CA ARG A 50 19.23 8.58 20.43
C ARG A 50 20.69 9.02 20.37
N ALA A 51 21.46 8.50 19.43
CA ALA A 51 22.85 8.87 19.20
C ALA A 51 22.99 10.11 18.28
N GLY A 52 21.89 10.69 17.80
CA GLY A 52 21.91 11.81 16.85
C GLY A 52 22.33 11.40 15.44
N ILE A 53 22.25 10.12 15.10
CA ILE A 53 22.52 9.58 13.76
C ILE A 53 21.18 9.50 13.01
N PRO A 54 21.00 10.23 11.89
CA PRO A 54 19.79 10.16 11.10
C PRO A 54 19.55 8.75 10.57
N ALA A 55 18.33 8.24 10.74
CA ALA A 55 17.87 6.98 10.17
C ALA A 55 16.43 7.10 9.69
N GLN A 56 16.11 6.34 8.65
CA GLN A 56 14.80 6.30 8.01
C GLN A 56 14.49 4.87 7.58
N GLY A 57 13.23 4.47 7.68
CA GLY A 57 12.71 3.18 7.27
C GLY A 57 11.41 3.32 6.48
N PHE A 58 11.10 2.28 5.70
CA PHE A 58 9.91 2.22 4.85
C PHE A 58 9.12 0.94 5.15
N ALA A 59 7.91 1.09 5.67
CA ALA A 59 7.00 -0.02 5.88
C ALA A 59 6.03 -0.14 4.70
N VAL A 60 6.29 -1.11 3.81
CA VAL A 60 5.39 -1.42 2.68
C VAL A 60 4.22 -2.28 3.13
N HIS A 61 3.01 -1.89 2.71
CA HIS A 61 1.75 -2.53 3.03
C HIS A 61 1.45 -3.63 1.99
N ILE A 62 1.61 -4.88 2.39
CA ILE A 62 1.42 -6.04 1.52
C ILE A 62 0.00 -6.57 1.70
N PRO A 63 -0.73 -6.90 0.62
CA PRO A 63 -2.02 -7.57 0.73
C PRO A 63 -1.95 -8.75 1.69
N HIS A 64 -2.81 -8.75 2.71
CA HIS A 64 -2.75 -9.72 3.81
C HIS A 64 -2.87 -11.18 3.33
N TYR A 65 -3.49 -11.43 2.19
CA TYR A 65 -3.58 -12.75 1.57
C TYR A 65 -2.31 -13.18 0.82
N LEU A 66 -1.31 -12.30 0.66
CA LEU A 66 -0.03 -12.57 -0.01
C LEU A 66 1.16 -12.68 0.94
N VAL A 67 0.96 -12.63 2.26
CA VAL A 67 2.06 -12.56 3.25
C VAL A 67 2.96 -13.80 3.27
N ASN A 68 2.46 -14.93 2.79
CA ASN A 68 3.20 -16.20 2.67
C ASN A 68 3.62 -16.50 1.23
N THR A 69 3.44 -15.55 0.31
CA THR A 69 3.79 -15.66 -1.11
C THR A 69 5.01 -14.79 -1.38
N GLU A 70 5.93 -15.25 -2.23
CA GLU A 70 6.98 -14.37 -2.75
C GLU A 70 6.32 -13.26 -3.58
N TYR A 71 6.40 -12.02 -3.10
CA TYR A 71 5.74 -10.88 -3.74
C TYR A 71 6.76 -9.80 -4.13
N PRO A 72 7.39 -9.93 -5.31
CA PRO A 72 8.51 -9.07 -5.74
C PRO A 72 8.14 -7.59 -5.88
N THR A 73 6.88 -7.28 -6.17
CA THR A 73 6.37 -5.90 -6.19
C THR A 73 6.69 -5.18 -4.89
N GLY A 74 6.56 -5.86 -3.73
CA GLY A 74 6.92 -5.28 -2.44
C GLY A 74 8.41 -4.95 -2.31
N ALA A 75 9.30 -5.77 -2.89
CA ALA A 75 10.74 -5.50 -2.88
C ALA A 75 11.09 -4.32 -3.80
N ILE A 76 10.51 -4.27 -5.00
CA ILE A 76 10.66 -3.14 -5.93
C ILE A 76 10.21 -1.85 -5.24
N THR A 77 9.04 -1.83 -4.61
CA THR A 77 8.55 -0.65 -3.89
C THR A 77 9.51 -0.17 -2.80
N VAL A 78 10.10 -1.07 -2.00
CA VAL A 78 11.12 -0.66 -0.99
C VAL A 78 12.36 -0.09 -1.67
N LEU A 79 12.83 -0.70 -2.75
CA LEU A 79 14.01 -0.23 -3.49
C LEU A 79 13.78 1.13 -4.12
N ASP A 80 12.61 1.37 -4.69
CA ASP A 80 12.23 2.68 -5.24
C ASP A 80 12.19 3.76 -4.16
N GLU A 81 11.64 3.46 -2.98
CA GLU A 81 11.63 4.41 -1.87
C GLU A 81 13.03 4.69 -1.32
N LEU A 82 13.87 3.65 -1.24
CA LEU A 82 15.27 3.81 -0.87
C LEU A 82 16.04 4.64 -1.90
N ALA A 83 15.83 4.38 -3.19
CA ALA A 83 16.45 5.10 -4.29
C ALA A 83 16.10 6.60 -4.25
N LYS A 84 14.82 6.92 -4.04
CA LYS A 84 14.35 8.31 -3.87
C LYS A 84 14.99 8.99 -2.66
N ALA A 85 14.94 8.35 -1.49
CA ALA A 85 15.42 8.94 -0.25
C ALA A 85 16.94 9.11 -0.18
N ALA A 86 17.70 8.21 -0.81
CA ALA A 86 19.16 8.25 -0.85
C ALA A 86 19.72 8.91 -2.12
N GLU A 87 18.85 9.42 -3.00
CA GLU A 87 19.21 9.97 -4.33
C GLU A 87 20.07 9.00 -5.15
N LEU A 88 19.74 7.70 -5.09
CA LEU A 88 20.45 6.63 -5.78
C LEU A 88 19.71 6.21 -7.05
N VAL A 89 20.47 5.69 -8.02
CA VAL A 89 19.93 4.91 -9.12
C VAL A 89 20.15 3.44 -8.81
N ILE A 90 19.08 2.70 -8.59
CA ILE A 90 19.12 1.27 -8.30
C ILE A 90 18.65 0.52 -9.54
N ASP A 91 19.51 -0.39 -10.03
CA ASP A 91 19.11 -1.36 -11.05
C ASP A 91 18.31 -2.49 -10.38
N HIS A 92 17.08 -2.68 -10.84
CA HIS A 92 16.17 -3.70 -10.33
C HIS A 92 16.43 -5.10 -10.92
N GLY A 93 17.32 -5.21 -11.92
CA GLY A 93 17.63 -6.48 -12.57
C GLY A 93 16.38 -7.20 -13.06
N ASP A 94 16.24 -8.47 -12.68
CA ASP A 94 15.11 -9.33 -13.10
C ASP A 94 13.84 -9.19 -12.24
N LEU A 95 13.85 -8.31 -11.22
CA LEU A 95 12.70 -8.14 -10.32
C LEU A 95 11.41 -7.73 -11.05
N PRO A 96 11.42 -6.81 -12.03
CA PRO A 96 10.19 -6.42 -12.72
C PRO A 96 9.57 -7.57 -13.52
N GLN A 97 10.38 -8.42 -14.16
CA GLN A 97 9.90 -9.60 -14.88
C GLN A 97 9.32 -10.63 -13.91
N LEU A 98 9.98 -10.83 -12.76
CA LEU A 98 9.50 -11.70 -11.71
C LEU A 98 8.17 -11.18 -11.12
N ALA A 99 8.05 -9.87 -10.89
CA ALA A 99 6.83 -9.23 -10.40
C ALA A 99 5.67 -9.41 -11.37
N ALA A 100 5.90 -9.21 -12.68
CA ALA A 100 4.89 -9.41 -13.71
C ALA A 100 4.39 -10.86 -13.78
N ARG A 101 5.31 -11.83 -13.66
CA ARG A 101 4.95 -13.26 -13.61
C ARG A 101 4.11 -13.58 -12.38
N VAL A 102 4.57 -13.20 -11.19
CA VAL A 102 3.85 -13.43 -9.94
C VAL A 102 2.49 -12.75 -9.96
N ARG A 103 2.38 -11.55 -10.54
CA ARG A 103 1.10 -10.86 -10.70
C ARG A 103 0.12 -11.66 -11.54
N ALA A 104 0.54 -12.19 -12.68
CA ALA A 104 -0.31 -13.01 -13.53
C ALA A 104 -0.77 -14.31 -12.83
N GLU A 105 0.09 -14.95 -12.05
CA GLU A 105 -0.26 -16.14 -11.25
C GLU A 105 -1.31 -15.81 -10.17
N ILE A 106 -1.18 -14.65 -9.51
CA ILE A 106 -2.17 -14.18 -8.55
C ILE A 106 -3.50 -13.87 -9.24
N ASP A 107 -3.47 -13.14 -10.36
CA ASP A 107 -4.67 -12.78 -11.13
C ASP A 107 -5.43 -14.05 -11.58
N GLU A 108 -4.72 -15.09 -12.05
CA GLU A 108 -5.31 -16.39 -12.41
C GLU A 108 -5.94 -17.08 -11.19
N SER A 109 -5.22 -17.12 -10.06
CA SER A 109 -5.71 -17.75 -8.83
C SER A 109 -6.95 -17.05 -8.24
N ILE A 110 -6.99 -15.72 -8.30
CA ILE A 110 -8.15 -14.94 -7.85
C ILE A 110 -9.29 -15.11 -8.86
N GLY A 111 -8.98 -15.10 -10.16
CA GLY A 111 -9.92 -15.30 -11.26
C GLY A 111 -10.68 -16.62 -11.21
N ALA A 112 -10.13 -17.65 -10.55
CA ALA A 112 -10.76 -18.96 -10.40
C ALA A 112 -11.93 -19.02 -9.41
N SER A 113 -12.19 -17.97 -8.61
CA SER A 113 -13.28 -17.93 -7.63
C SER A 113 -13.97 -16.57 -7.61
N GLU A 114 -15.28 -16.55 -7.90
CA GLU A 114 -16.11 -15.34 -7.85
C GLU A 114 -16.05 -14.68 -6.46
N GLU A 115 -16.04 -15.47 -5.38
CA GLU A 115 -15.91 -14.96 -4.01
C GLU A 115 -14.57 -14.22 -3.80
N ASN A 116 -13.47 -14.75 -4.34
CA ASN A 116 -12.17 -14.09 -4.24
C ASN A 116 -12.15 -12.78 -5.06
N GLN A 117 -12.80 -12.77 -6.22
CA GLN A 117 -12.93 -11.56 -7.04
C GLN A 117 -13.71 -10.49 -6.29
N GLU A 118 -14.85 -10.83 -5.70
CA GLU A 118 -15.67 -9.90 -4.90
C GLU A 118 -14.87 -9.28 -3.75
N VAL A 119 -14.08 -10.10 -3.03
CA VAL A 119 -13.20 -9.61 -1.95
C VAL A 119 -12.15 -8.63 -2.48
N VAL A 120 -11.49 -8.95 -3.61
CA VAL A 120 -10.48 -8.05 -4.20
C VAL A 120 -11.13 -6.75 -4.66
N THR A 121 -12.29 -6.80 -5.32
CA THR A 121 -13.02 -5.60 -5.75
C THR A 121 -13.44 -4.74 -4.56
N ALA A 122 -13.86 -5.33 -3.44
CA ALA A 122 -14.15 -4.56 -2.24
C ALA A 122 -12.91 -3.85 -1.68
N LEU A 123 -11.75 -4.52 -1.70
CA LEU A 123 -10.47 -3.92 -1.27
C LEU A 123 -10.01 -2.80 -2.22
N GLU A 124 -10.26 -2.93 -3.52
CA GLU A 124 -10.02 -1.87 -4.51
C GLU A 124 -10.84 -0.62 -4.21
N LEU A 125 -12.16 -0.78 -4.03
CA LEU A 125 -13.05 0.33 -3.71
C LEU A 125 -12.62 1.04 -2.41
N GLN A 126 -12.25 0.27 -1.37
CA GLN A 126 -11.75 0.84 -0.13
C GLN A 126 -10.43 1.61 -0.35
N HIS A 127 -9.48 1.03 -1.08
CA HIS A 127 -8.19 1.65 -1.35
C HIS A 127 -8.35 2.95 -2.13
N ASP A 128 -9.14 2.93 -3.20
CA ASP A 128 -9.37 4.10 -4.06
C ASP A 128 -10.06 5.24 -3.29
N ALA A 129 -11.00 4.91 -2.40
CA ALA A 129 -11.64 5.89 -1.51
C ALA A 129 -10.67 6.49 -0.47
N GLU A 130 -9.78 5.67 0.11
CA GLU A 130 -8.76 6.14 1.06
C GLU A 130 -7.75 7.08 0.38
N VAL A 131 -7.27 6.72 -0.81
CA VAL A 131 -6.33 7.53 -1.59
C VAL A 131 -6.95 8.88 -1.97
N ALA A 132 -8.19 8.90 -2.46
CA ALA A 132 -8.91 10.13 -2.79
C ALA A 132 -9.06 11.07 -1.57
N ASN A 133 -9.31 10.50 -0.38
CA ASN A 133 -9.39 11.27 0.85
C ASN A 133 -8.04 11.88 1.26
N TRP A 134 -6.92 11.24 0.91
CA TRP A 134 -5.57 11.74 1.22
C TRP A 134 -5.04 12.77 0.21
N SER A 135 -5.44 12.69 -1.05
CA SER A 135 -5.06 13.67 -2.07
C SER A 135 -5.85 15.00 -1.94
N ASN A 136 -6.78 15.11 -0.99
CA ASN A 136 -7.79 16.19 -0.92
C ASN A 136 -8.62 16.30 -2.22
N GLU A 137 -8.54 15.28 -3.09
CA GLU A 137 -9.44 15.09 -4.21
C GLU A 137 -10.65 14.33 -3.68
N LEU A 138 -11.39 14.94 -2.75
CA LEU A 138 -12.76 14.51 -2.53
C LEU A 138 -13.45 14.55 -3.89
N PRO A 139 -14.13 13.47 -4.32
CA PRO A 139 -14.97 13.51 -5.50
C PRO A 139 -15.88 14.72 -5.40
N SER A 140 -16.09 15.40 -6.51
CA SER A 140 -17.04 16.51 -6.52
C SER A 140 -18.40 16.00 -6.01
N GLY A 141 -19.20 16.88 -5.40
CA GLY A 141 -20.53 16.48 -4.89
C GLY A 141 -21.41 15.79 -5.96
N ASP A 142 -21.13 16.08 -7.23
CA ASP A 142 -21.80 15.49 -8.38
C ASP A 142 -21.38 14.01 -8.62
N GLU A 143 -20.10 13.67 -8.47
CA GLU A 143 -19.61 12.28 -8.59
C GLU A 143 -20.12 11.38 -7.45
N LEU A 144 -20.27 11.94 -6.25
CA LEU A 144 -20.90 11.26 -5.11
C LEU A 144 -22.40 11.05 -5.35
N MET A 145 -23.09 11.99 -6.00
CA MET A 145 -24.48 11.84 -6.38
C MET A 145 -24.67 10.75 -7.43
N ASP A 146 -23.82 10.68 -8.46
CA ASP A 146 -23.90 9.66 -9.50
C ASP A 146 -23.73 8.23 -8.94
N GLN A 147 -22.83 8.04 -7.96
CA GLN A 147 -22.63 6.76 -7.30
C GLN A 147 -23.80 6.37 -6.39
N ILE A 148 -24.40 7.35 -5.69
CA ILE A 148 -25.62 7.13 -4.90
C ILE A 148 -26.80 6.78 -5.80
N GLU A 149 -26.94 7.46 -6.95
CA GLU A 149 -27.99 7.17 -7.93
C GLU A 149 -27.84 5.76 -8.51
N GLN A 150 -26.62 5.31 -8.84
CA GLN A 150 -26.38 3.92 -9.28
C GLN A 150 -26.70 2.89 -8.20
N PHE A 151 -26.36 3.18 -6.93
CA PHE A 151 -26.68 2.30 -5.81
C PHE A 151 -28.18 2.20 -5.54
N LEU A 152 -28.92 3.30 -5.71
CA LEU A 152 -30.38 3.34 -5.54
C LEU A 152 -31.10 2.68 -6.73
N ALA A 153 -30.63 2.92 -7.97
CA ALA A 153 -31.18 2.31 -9.17
C ALA A 153 -31.04 0.77 -9.15
N GLY A 154 -29.91 0.24 -8.65
CA GLY A 154 -29.72 -1.20 -8.49
C GLY A 154 -30.62 -1.86 -7.44
N ARG A 155 -31.34 -1.06 -6.63
CA ARG A 155 -32.29 -1.55 -5.60
C ARG A 155 -33.74 -1.56 -6.09
N GLU A 156 -34.11 -0.65 -7.00
CA GLU A 156 -35.47 -0.59 -7.57
C GLU A 156 -35.74 -1.69 -8.61
N ASP A 157 -34.70 -2.28 -9.23
CA ASP A 157 -34.85 -3.39 -10.19
C ASP A 157 -34.95 -4.79 -9.51
N SER A 158 -34.95 -4.84 -8.18
CA SER A 158 -35.00 -6.08 -7.38
C SER A 158 -36.29 -6.32 -6.59
N ASP A 159 -37.38 -5.59 -6.90
CA ASP A 159 -38.75 -5.83 -6.41
C ASP A 159 -39.73 -6.22 -7.54
#